data_AF-A0A952JR77-F1
#
_entry.id   AF-A0A952JR77-F1
#
_cell.length_a   1.000
_cell.length_b   1.000
_cell.length_c   1.000
_cell.angle_alpha   90.00
_cell.angle_beta   90.00
_cell.angle_gamma   90.00
#
_symmetry.space_group_name_H-M   'P 1'
#
loop_
_entity.id
_entity.type
_entity.pdbx_description
1 polymer ?
#
loop_
_entity_poly.entity_id
_entity_poly.type
_entity_poly.pdbx_seq_one_letter_code
_entity_poly.pdbx_strand_id
1 'polypeptide(L)' 'MLLKNDRVRHIDPVKDQELGVLTIFEIKNGFAICGYYDYSRMHLGPWTFKLEELKKAE' A
#
# COMPACT_ATOMS: atom_id res chain seq x y z
N MET A 1 -3.39 -13.57 -2.94
CA MET A 1 -1.94 -13.39 -2.75
C MET A 1 -1.56 -12.03 -3.30
N LEU A 2 -0.90 -11.20 -2.49
CA LEU A 2 -0.42 -9.86 -2.90
C LEU A 2 1.00 -9.98 -3.45
N LEU A 3 1.30 -9.18 -4.47
CA LEU A 3 2.57 -9.18 -5.20
C LEU A 3 3.13 -7.75 -5.33
N LYS A 4 4.42 -7.65 -5.64
CA LYS A 4 5.03 -6.38 -6.05
C LYS A 4 4.26 -5.79 -7.23
N ASN A 5 4.11 -4.47 -7.24
CA ASN A 5 3.32 -3.67 -8.17
C ASN A 5 1.79 -3.84 -8.09
N ASP A 6 1.27 -4.67 -7.17
CA ASP A 6 -0.17 -4.67 -6.93
C ASP A 6 -0.62 -3.32 -6.36
N ARG A 7 -1.79 -2.87 -6.81
CA ARG A 7 -2.52 -1.76 -6.21
C ARG A 7 -3.31 -2.28 -5.03
N VAL A 8 -3.15 -1.64 -3.88
CA VAL A 8 -3.73 -2.09 -2.61
C VAL A 8 -4.37 -0.93 -1.86
N ARG A 9 -5.31 -1.29 -0.99
CA ARG A 9 -5.95 -0.41 -0.01
C ARG A 9 -5.73 -0.99 1.37
N HIS A 10 -5.70 -0.13 2.38
CA HIS A 10 -5.69 -0.60 3.76
C HIS A 10 -7.07 -1.20 4.12
N ILE A 11 -7.12 -2.23 4.96
CA ILE A 11 -8.40 -2.82 5.39
C ILE A 11 -9.13 -1.95 6.42
N ASP A 12 -8.36 -1.25 7.27
CA ASP A 12 -8.87 -0.23 8.19
C ASP A 12 -9.44 0.96 7.38
N PRO A 13 -10.72 1.32 7.58
CA PRO A 13 -11.40 2.35 6.80
C PRO A 13 -10.85 3.77 7.03
N VAL A 14 -10.31 4.06 8.23
CA VAL A 14 -9.74 5.38 8.54
C VAL A 14 -8.45 5.57 7.75
N LYS A 15 -7.56 4.57 7.80
CA LYS A 15 -6.32 4.56 7.01
C LYS A 15 -6.60 4.51 5.51
N ASP A 16 -7.62 3.78 5.08
CA ASP A 16 -8.02 3.75 3.67
C ASP A 16 -8.55 5.11 3.18
N GLN A 17 -9.25 5.86 4.03
CA GLN A 17 -9.70 7.21 3.71
C GLN A 17 -8.53 8.19 3.61
N GLU A 18 -7.54 8.08 4.49
CA GLU A 18 -6.36 8.95 4.48
C GLU A 18 -5.39 8.63 3.34
N LEU A 19 -5.08 7.35 3.14
CA LEU A 19 -4.05 6.90 2.21
C LEU A 19 -4.61 6.55 0.82
N GLY A 20 -5.84 6.08 0.74
CA GLY A 20 -6.45 5.61 -0.50
C GLY A 20 -5.70 4.43 -1.12
N VAL A 21 -5.58 4.45 -2.45
CA VAL A 21 -4.92 3.38 -3.20
C VAL A 21 -3.41 3.61 -3.24
N LEU A 22 -2.67 2.62 -2.73
CA LEU A 22 -1.20 2.56 -2.76
C LEU A 22 -0.73 1.48 -3.73
N THR A 23 0.54 1.52 -4.10
CA THR A 23 1.22 0.48 -4.89
C THR A 23 2.27 -0.20 -4.03
N ILE A 24 2.36 -1.53 -4.10
CA ILE A 24 3.41 -2.29 -3.42
C ILE A 24 4.74 -2.14 -4.18
N PHE A 25 5.76 -1.59 -3.53
CA PHE A 25 7.11 -1.49 -4.08
C PHE A 25 7.97 -2.72 -3.76
N GLU A 26 7.79 -3.27 -2.56
CA GLU A 26 8.55 -4.42 -2.08
C GLU A 26 7.72 -5.23 -1.08
N ILE A 27 7.94 -6.55 -1.05
CA ILE A 27 7.38 -7.44 -0.03
C ILE A 27 8.54 -8.19 0.62
N LYS A 28 8.62 -8.16 1.95
CA LYS A 28 9.65 -8.87 2.71
C LYS A 28 9.12 -9.32 4.06
N ASN A 29 9.35 -10.58 4.42
CA ASN A 29 9.02 -11.15 5.73
C ASN A 29 7.56 -10.89 6.21
N GLY A 30 6.58 -10.95 5.30
CA GLY A 30 5.16 -10.72 5.63
C GLY A 30 4.73 -9.25 5.68
N PHE A 31 5.62 -8.32 5.33
CA PHE A 31 5.33 -6.89 5.22
C PHE A 31 5.43 -6.42 3.77
N ALA A 32 4.64 -5.41 3.44
CA ALA A 32 4.70 -4.69 2.17
C ALA A 32 5.10 -3.24 2.41
N ILE A 33 6.05 -2.77 1.59
CA ILE A 33 6.37 -1.34 1.48
C ILE A 33 5.48 -0.77 0.38
N CYS A 34 4.64 0.17 0.74
CA CYS A 34 3.59 0.74 -0.10
C CYS A 34 3.76 2.25 -0.25
N GLY A 35 3.41 2.79 -1.40
CA GLY A 35 3.35 4.24 -1.60
C GLY A 35 2.65 4.62 -2.89
N TYR A 36 2.67 5.91 -3.22
CA TYR A 36 2.07 6.41 -4.45
C TYR A 36 3.04 6.29 -5.62
N TYR A 37 2.53 5.83 -6.77
CA TYR A 37 3.27 5.87 -8.04
C TYR A 37 3.19 7.25 -8.72
N ASP A 38 2.43 8.18 -8.15
CA ASP A 38 2.29 9.55 -8.59
C ASP A 38 3.42 10.42 -8.01
N TYR A 39 4.26 10.99 -8.88
CA TYR A 39 5.36 11.88 -8.50
C TYR A 39 4.92 13.05 -7.62
N SER A 40 3.71 13.56 -7.79
CA SER A 40 3.19 14.66 -6.96
C SER A 40 2.97 14.24 -5.51
N ARG A 41 2.77 12.94 -5.25
CA ARG A 41 2.47 12.38 -3.92
C ARG A 41 3.58 11.49 -3.38
N MET A 42 4.63 11.23 -4.16
CA MET A 42 5.72 10.32 -3.80
C MET A 42 6.40 10.73 -2.48
N HIS A 43 6.44 12.03 -2.17
CA HIS A 43 7.00 12.59 -0.94
C HIS A 43 6.19 12.27 0.33
N LEU A 44 4.95 11.80 0.20
CA LEU A 44 4.11 11.47 1.34
C LEU A 44 4.41 10.07 1.91
N GLY A 45 5.02 9.18 1.12
CA GLY A 45 5.43 7.84 1.52
C GLY A 45 6.94 7.61 1.45
N PRO A 46 7.42 6.35 1.52
CA PRO A 46 6.65 5.11 1.62
C PRO A 46 6.24 4.75 3.05
N TRP A 47 5.21 3.91 3.17
CA TRP A 47 4.77 3.29 4.42
C TRP A 47 4.99 1.79 4.40
N THR A 48 5.10 1.17 5.58
CA THR A 48 5.20 -0.28 5.72
C THR A 48 3.97 -0.81 6.44
N PHE A 49 3.32 -1.81 5.85
CA PHE A 49 2.15 -2.49 6.41
C PHE A 49 2.35 -3.99 6.40
N LYS A 50 1.66 -4.72 7.28
CA LYS A 50 1.59 -6.17 7.16
C LYS A 50 0.72 -6.54 5.95
N LEU A 51 1.01 -7.66 5.32
CA LEU A 51 0.21 -8.14 4.18
C LEU A 51 -1.25 -8.41 4.57
N GLU A 52 -1.51 -8.81 5.82
CA GLU A 52 -2.86 -9.04 6.35
C GLU A 52 -3.67 -7.75 6.53
N GLU A 53 -3.01 -6.59 6.58
CA GLU A 53 -3.65 -5.27 6.70
C GLU A 53 -4.05 -4.68 5.33
N LEU A 54 -3.76 -5.40 4.24
CA LEU A 54 -3.93 -4.91 2.88
C LEU A 54 -4.90 -5.79 2.07
N LYS A 55 -5.68 -5.14 1.22
CA LYS A 55 -6.55 -5.78 0.21
C LYS A 55 -6.22 -5.23 -1.17
N LYS A 56 -6.43 -6.02 -2.24
CA LYS A 56 -6.30 -5.50 -3.62
C LYS A 56 -7.31 -4.38 -3.85
N ALA A 57 -6.87 -3.32 -4.52
CA ALA A 57 -7.77 -2.33 -5.09
C ALA A 57 -8.34 -2.91 -6.39
N GLU A 58 -9.67 -2.89 -6.55
CA GLU A 58 -10.33 -3.18 -7.82
C GLU A 58 -10.02 -2.12 -8.89
#